data_AF-A0A353P6J6-F1
#
_entry.id   AF-A0A353P6J6-F1
#
_cell.length_a   1.000
_cell.length_b   1.000
_cell.length_c   1.000
_cell.angle_alpha   90.00
_cell.angle_beta   90.00
_cell.angle_gamma   90.00
#
_symmetry.space_group_name_H-M   'P 1'
#
loop_
_entity.id
_entity.type
_entity.pdbx_description
1 polymer ?
#
loop_
_entity_poly.entity_id
_entity_poly.type
_entity_poly.pdbx_seq_one_letter_code
_entity_poly.pdbx_strand_id
1 'polypeptide(L)'
;MTEDAKKQDQLLETTDCLEAIGTLKSNKNLFFFVCLICLLVLQGCFWLMATNHVELTPQEPNESKIDAAIKTIFTETASPNSVDSNDPNSKAADPNTNWQKYSEKLVGAKIGFNKIGWAIRICNYLLIISSIIYSMSMLFGLMISIVGRLGGISHITKAFFISLLFIVILMPWQALFRSVAIGAIFKPAELLASWQIYPDANVFSKTFIYLRFVALPVFAILLLLWAQLKSMRWAKNTLKRLGIVG
;
A
#
# COMPACT_ATOMS: atom_id res chain seq x y z
N MET A 1 31.41 -6.80 46.10
CA MET A 1 29.97 -6.87 45.79
C MET A 1 29.50 -8.28 46.10
N THR A 2 28.54 -8.40 47.02
CA THR A 2 27.91 -9.68 47.41
C THR A 2 27.10 -10.24 46.23
N GLU A 3 27.00 -11.57 46.11
CA GLU A 3 26.25 -12.20 45.00
C GLU A 3 24.79 -11.74 44.91
N ASP A 4 24.19 -11.39 46.04
CA ASP A 4 22.80 -10.93 46.11
C ASP A 4 22.59 -9.58 45.41
N ALA A 5 23.58 -8.68 45.47
CA ALA A 5 23.52 -7.40 44.75
C ALA A 5 23.50 -7.63 43.23
N LYS A 6 24.30 -8.57 42.71
CA LYS A 6 24.32 -8.92 41.28
C LYS A 6 22.99 -9.53 40.81
N LYS A 7 22.35 -10.37 41.63
CA LYS A 7 21.04 -10.94 41.31
C LYS A 7 19.95 -9.89 41.26
N GLN A 8 19.98 -8.92 42.19
CA GLN A 8 19.02 -7.85 42.25
C GLN A 8 19.15 -6.89 41.06
N ASP A 9 20.38 -6.53 40.67
CA ASP A 9 20.66 -5.73 39.47
C ASP A 9 20.15 -6.44 38.21
N GLN A 10 20.40 -7.75 38.08
CA GLN A 10 19.93 -8.54 36.93
C GLN A 10 18.39 -8.61 36.83
N LEU A 11 17.69 -8.67 37.97
CA LEU A 11 16.22 -8.65 38.00
C LEU A 11 15.66 -7.28 37.58
N LEU A 12 16.31 -6.21 38.00
CA LEU A 12 15.94 -4.84 37.63
C LEU A 12 16.14 -4.61 36.12
N GLU A 13 17.30 -4.97 35.58
CA GLU A 13 17.57 -4.89 34.13
C GLU A 13 16.58 -5.72 33.29
N THR A 14 16.19 -6.89 33.78
CA THR A 14 15.21 -7.74 33.09
C THR A 14 13.81 -7.12 33.09
N THR A 15 13.46 -6.42 34.17
CA THR A 15 12.17 -5.72 34.32
C THR A 15 12.08 -4.53 33.37
N ASP A 16 13.13 -3.71 33.29
CA ASP A 16 13.19 -2.56 32.37
C ASP A 16 13.15 -3.02 30.90
N CYS A 17 13.87 -4.10 30.58
CA CYS A 17 13.81 -4.73 29.25
C CYS A 17 12.39 -5.20 28.90
N LEU A 18 11.60 -5.62 29.89
CA LEU A 18 10.23 -6.09 29.67
C LEU A 18 9.25 -4.97 29.39
N GLU A 19 9.36 -3.87 30.14
CA GLU A 19 8.56 -2.69 29.89
C GLU A 19 8.86 -2.11 28.49
N ALA A 20 10.15 -2.07 28.12
CA ALA A 20 10.58 -1.70 26.78
C ALA A 20 10.00 -2.62 25.68
N ILE A 21 9.89 -3.92 25.93
CA ILE A 21 9.27 -4.86 24.98
C ILE A 21 7.76 -4.63 24.86
N GLY A 22 7.08 -4.32 25.96
CA GLY A 22 5.65 -4.01 25.97
C GLY A 22 5.33 -2.81 25.08
N THR A 23 6.06 -1.71 25.26
CA THR A 23 5.92 -0.49 24.45
C THR A 23 6.29 -0.74 22.99
N LEU A 24 7.39 -1.44 22.74
CA LEU A 24 7.83 -1.79 21.39
C LEU A 24 6.81 -2.66 20.64
N LYS A 25 6.14 -3.58 21.33
CA LYS A 25 5.13 -4.46 20.74
C LYS A 25 3.90 -3.67 20.27
N SER A 26 3.46 -2.70 21.04
CA SER A 26 2.35 -1.82 20.65
C SER A 26 2.74 -1.01 19.41
N ASN A 27 3.91 -0.36 19.47
CA ASN A 27 4.39 0.52 18.42
C ASN A 27 4.61 -0.21 17.08
N LYS A 28 5.26 -1.37 17.08
CA LYS A 28 5.49 -2.15 15.85
C LYS A 28 4.18 -2.64 15.23
N ASN A 29 3.17 -2.94 16.04
CA ASN A 29 1.87 -3.40 15.53
C ASN A 29 1.13 -2.26 14.83
N LEU A 30 1.21 -1.04 15.36
CA LEU A 30 0.68 0.16 14.69
C LEU A 30 1.26 0.31 13.28
N PHE A 31 2.59 0.33 13.15
CA PHE A 31 3.23 0.50 11.85
C PHE A 31 2.99 -0.68 10.89
N PHE A 32 2.87 -1.88 11.43
CA PHE A 32 2.42 -3.04 10.64
C PHE A 32 1.04 -2.81 10.03
N PHE A 33 0.06 -2.34 10.83
CA PHE A 33 -1.29 -2.07 10.32
C PHE A 33 -1.31 -0.92 9.32
N VAL A 34 -0.55 0.14 9.56
CA VAL A 34 -0.42 1.26 8.61
C VAL A 34 0.13 0.77 7.26
N CYS A 35 1.21 -0.03 7.27
CA CYS A 35 1.76 -0.63 6.05
C CYS A 35 0.74 -1.54 5.35
N LEU A 36 0.03 -2.39 6.11
CA LEU A 36 -0.96 -3.32 5.57
C LEU A 36 -2.12 -2.57 4.92
N ILE A 37 -2.68 -1.56 5.58
CA ILE A 37 -3.77 -0.74 5.06
C ILE A 37 -3.32 -0.01 3.80
N CYS A 38 -2.12 0.60 3.79
CA CYS A 38 -1.60 1.26 2.59
C CYS A 38 -1.45 0.29 1.41
N LEU A 39 -0.95 -0.91 1.63
CA LEU A 39 -0.86 -1.94 0.57
C LEU A 39 -2.24 -2.37 0.06
N LEU A 40 -3.21 -2.55 0.94
CA LEU A 40 -4.58 -2.89 0.56
C LEU A 40 -5.27 -1.76 -0.21
N VAL A 41 -5.06 -0.50 0.18
CA VAL A 41 -5.58 0.66 -0.55
C VAL A 41 -4.96 0.75 -1.93
N LEU A 42 -3.64 0.55 -2.07
CA LEU A 42 -2.96 0.52 -3.38
C LEU A 42 -3.51 -0.60 -4.27
N GLN A 43 -3.72 -1.79 -3.71
CA GLN A 43 -4.33 -2.90 -4.45
C GLN A 43 -5.77 -2.58 -4.86
N GLY A 44 -6.56 -1.96 -3.97
CA GLY A 44 -7.91 -1.48 -4.25
C GLY A 44 -7.93 -0.45 -5.38
N CYS A 45 -6.98 0.50 -5.40
CA CYS A 45 -6.84 1.49 -6.47
C CYS A 45 -6.57 0.83 -7.83
N PHE A 46 -5.74 -0.22 -7.87
CA PHE A 46 -5.48 -0.98 -9.08
C PHE A 46 -6.77 -1.65 -9.61
N TRP A 47 -7.51 -2.34 -8.75
CA TRP A 47 -8.76 -3.01 -9.13
C TRP A 47 -9.88 -2.03 -9.52
N LEU A 48 -9.94 -0.86 -8.88
CA LEU A 48 -10.87 0.22 -9.25
C LEU A 48 -10.61 0.74 -10.67
N MET A 49 -9.34 0.84 -11.09
CA MET A 49 -8.99 1.18 -12.46
C MET A 49 -9.34 0.03 -13.43
N ALA A 50 -9.14 -1.23 -13.03
CA ALA A 50 -9.42 -2.39 -13.88
C ALA A 50 -10.93 -2.61 -14.14
N THR A 51 -11.80 -2.13 -13.26
CA THR A 51 -13.26 -2.28 -13.36
C THR A 51 -13.94 -1.15 -14.15
N ASN A 52 -13.17 -0.25 -14.79
CA ASN A 52 -13.68 0.91 -15.55
C ASN A 52 -14.58 1.87 -14.73
N HIS A 53 -14.49 1.85 -13.39
CA HIS A 53 -15.23 2.79 -12.53
C HIS A 53 -14.61 4.19 -12.46
N VAL A 54 -13.55 4.43 -13.24
CA VAL A 54 -12.85 5.72 -13.29
C VAL A 54 -13.17 6.39 -14.61
N GLU A 55 -13.91 7.50 -14.54
CA GLU A 55 -13.91 8.45 -15.65
C GLU A 55 -12.50 9.01 -15.78
N LEU A 56 -11.86 8.65 -16.89
CA LEU A 56 -10.83 9.47 -17.49
C LEU A 56 -11.50 10.76 -17.91
N THR A 57 -11.73 11.68 -16.97
CA THR A 57 -11.92 13.08 -17.37
C THR A 57 -10.66 13.38 -18.18
N PRO A 58 -10.77 13.78 -19.45
CA PRO A 58 -9.64 14.34 -20.16
C PRO A 58 -9.21 15.51 -19.31
N GLN A 59 -8.17 15.32 -18.51
CA GLN A 59 -7.42 16.45 -18.03
C GLN A 59 -6.85 17.00 -19.32
N GLU A 60 -7.41 18.13 -19.77
CA GLU A 60 -6.75 18.98 -20.75
C GLU A 60 -5.28 18.99 -20.37
N PRO A 61 -4.37 18.63 -21.30
CA PRO A 61 -2.97 18.75 -21.01
C PRO A 61 -2.76 20.19 -20.54
N ASN A 62 -1.98 20.35 -19.47
CA ASN A 62 -1.23 21.59 -19.25
C ASN A 62 -0.23 21.74 -20.41
N GLU A 63 -0.71 21.77 -21.66
CA GLU A 63 -0.04 22.37 -22.78
C GLU A 63 0.02 23.85 -22.45
N SER A 64 1.24 24.37 -22.54
CA SER A 64 1.49 25.79 -22.34
C SER A 64 0.49 26.58 -23.18
N LYS A 65 0.01 27.71 -22.64
CA LYS A 65 -0.91 28.65 -23.32
C LYS A 65 -0.41 29.16 -24.70
N ILE A 66 0.74 28.69 -25.17
CA ILE A 66 1.40 29.03 -26.43
C ILE A 66 0.85 28.15 -27.58
N ASP A 67 0.50 26.88 -27.34
CA ASP A 67 0.09 25.96 -28.41
C ASP A 67 -1.40 26.08 -28.78
N ALA A 68 -2.25 26.47 -27.83
CA ALA A 68 -3.65 26.78 -28.07
C ALA A 68 -3.82 28.03 -28.95
N ALA A 69 -2.93 29.01 -28.85
CA ALA A 69 -2.99 30.24 -29.64
C ALA A 69 -2.74 29.98 -31.15
N ILE A 70 -1.89 29.01 -31.48
CA ILE A 70 -1.52 28.68 -32.87
C ILE A 70 -2.66 27.96 -33.60
N LYS A 71 -3.48 27.19 -32.88
CA LYS A 71 -4.58 26.40 -33.46
C LYS A 71 -5.83 27.25 -33.75
N THR A 72 -6.04 28.35 -33.04
CA THR A 72 -7.13 29.31 -33.29
C THR A 72 -6.97 30.16 -34.54
N ILE A 73 -5.81 30.15 -35.20
CA ILE A 73 -5.56 30.98 -36.40
C ILE A 73 -6.01 30.28 -37.71
N PHE A 74 -6.16 28.95 -37.71
CA PHE A 74 -6.26 28.18 -38.96
C PHE A 74 -7.55 27.39 -39.18
N THR A 75 -8.63 27.65 -38.43
CA THR A 75 -9.89 26.88 -38.67
C THR A 75 -11.15 27.67 -38.33
N GLU A 76 -11.38 28.76 -39.05
CA GLU A 76 -12.74 29.27 -39.29
C GLU A 76 -13.18 28.87 -40.69
N THR A 77 -14.21 28.01 -40.81
CA THR A 77 -15.37 28.27 -41.69
C THR A 77 -16.46 27.19 -41.55
N ALA A 78 -17.68 27.68 -41.32
CA ALA A 78 -19.00 27.15 -41.71
C ALA A 78 -19.66 25.99 -40.93
N SER A 79 -20.65 26.38 -40.11
CA SER A 79 -21.95 25.69 -39.83
C SER A 79 -22.90 25.85 -41.06
N PRO A 80 -24.14 25.28 -41.20
CA PRO A 80 -25.11 24.92 -40.13
C PRO A 80 -26.17 23.78 -40.38
N ASN A 81 -27.08 23.63 -39.39
CA ASN A 81 -28.46 23.05 -39.37
C ASN A 81 -28.62 21.51 -39.14
N SER A 82 -29.64 20.93 -38.48
CA SER A 82 -30.77 21.32 -37.58
C SER A 82 -31.61 20.04 -37.24
N VAL A 83 -32.45 20.12 -36.19
CA VAL A 83 -33.76 19.41 -35.93
C VAL A 83 -33.86 18.35 -34.81
N ASP A 84 -34.85 18.65 -33.94
CA ASP A 84 -35.56 17.94 -32.86
C ASP A 84 -36.00 16.48 -33.09
N SER A 85 -36.22 15.74 -31.98
CA SER A 85 -37.51 15.09 -31.65
C SER A 85 -37.50 14.44 -30.26
N ASN A 86 -38.40 14.90 -29.39
CA ASN A 86 -38.86 14.24 -28.16
C ASN A 86 -39.92 13.17 -28.50
N ASP A 87 -40.00 12.07 -27.73
CA ASP A 87 -41.25 11.67 -27.07
C ASP A 87 -41.00 10.62 -25.93
N PRO A 88 -41.86 10.59 -24.89
CA PRO A 88 -41.66 9.86 -23.65
C PRO A 88 -42.38 8.51 -23.66
N ASN A 89 -41.85 7.52 -22.94
CA ASN A 89 -42.70 6.43 -22.48
C ASN A 89 -42.24 5.88 -21.13
N SER A 90 -43.05 6.15 -20.11
CA SER A 90 -42.90 5.66 -18.75
C SER A 90 -43.46 4.24 -18.65
N LYS A 91 -42.73 3.30 -18.05
CA LYS A 91 -43.32 2.06 -17.51
C LYS A 91 -42.74 1.70 -16.14
N ALA A 92 -43.66 1.74 -15.18
CA ALA A 92 -43.82 0.91 -13.98
C ALA A 92 -42.58 0.58 -13.13
N ALA A 93 -42.53 1.18 -11.95
CA ALA A 93 -41.55 0.91 -10.89
C ALA A 93 -41.87 -0.42 -10.18
N ASP A 94 -40.95 -1.38 -10.31
CA ASP A 94 -40.90 -2.64 -9.57
C ASP A 94 -40.33 -2.37 -8.15
N PRO A 95 -40.98 -2.81 -7.04
CA PRO A 95 -40.57 -2.44 -5.68
C PRO A 95 -39.25 -3.07 -5.20
N ASN A 96 -38.53 -3.82 -6.05
CA ASN A 96 -37.21 -4.40 -5.75
C ASN A 96 -36.01 -3.54 -6.25
N THR A 97 -36.28 -2.35 -6.78
CA THR A 97 -35.26 -1.43 -7.35
C THR A 97 -34.38 -0.72 -6.33
N ASN A 98 -34.73 -0.72 -5.03
CA ASN A 98 -33.97 0.04 -4.03
C ASN A 98 -32.57 -0.53 -3.79
N TRP A 99 -32.39 -1.85 -3.72
CA TRP A 99 -31.06 -2.45 -3.54
C TRP A 99 -30.15 -2.26 -4.75
N GLN A 100 -30.70 -2.32 -5.97
CA GLN A 100 -29.97 -2.01 -7.20
C GLN A 100 -29.59 -0.54 -7.29
N LYS A 101 -30.42 0.37 -6.80
CA LYS A 101 -30.15 1.83 -6.79
C LYS A 101 -29.05 2.22 -5.80
N TYR A 102 -28.92 1.52 -4.67
CA TYR A 102 -27.79 1.69 -3.74
C TYR A 102 -26.52 1.05 -4.30
N SER A 103 -26.61 -0.12 -4.93
CA SER A 103 -25.45 -0.73 -5.59
C SER A 103 -25.00 0.09 -6.80
N GLU A 104 -25.88 0.61 -7.64
CA GLU A 104 -25.55 1.49 -8.76
C GLU A 104 -25.05 2.87 -8.30
N LYS A 105 -25.49 3.40 -7.15
CA LYS A 105 -24.88 4.60 -6.57
C LYS A 105 -23.49 4.36 -5.98
N LEU A 106 -23.22 3.16 -5.45
CA LEU A 106 -21.90 2.77 -4.94
C LEU A 106 -20.93 2.37 -6.07
N VAL A 107 -21.45 1.77 -7.14
CA VAL A 107 -20.75 1.33 -8.37
C VAL A 107 -20.60 2.49 -9.37
N GLY A 108 -21.51 3.46 -9.33
CA GLY A 108 -21.53 4.67 -10.16
C GLY A 108 -20.96 5.91 -9.46
N ALA A 109 -20.42 5.78 -8.25
CA ALA A 109 -19.59 6.80 -7.63
C ALA A 109 -18.27 6.89 -8.40
N LYS A 110 -18.32 7.58 -9.55
CA LYS A 110 -17.19 7.89 -10.41
C LYS A 110 -16.18 8.70 -9.59
N ILE A 111 -15.16 8.03 -9.10
CA ILE A 111 -14.08 8.68 -8.36
C ILE A 111 -13.15 9.27 -9.40
N GLY A 112 -13.09 10.61 -9.43
CA GLY A 112 -12.18 11.31 -10.34
C GLY A 112 -10.74 10.87 -10.14
N PHE A 113 -10.01 10.70 -11.24
CA PHE A 113 -8.61 10.24 -11.26
C PHE A 113 -7.69 11.07 -10.34
N ASN A 114 -8.00 12.36 -10.14
CA ASN A 114 -7.29 13.23 -9.20
C ASN A 114 -7.31 12.72 -7.75
N LYS A 115 -8.44 12.17 -7.29
CA LYS A 115 -8.57 11.64 -5.92
C LYS A 115 -7.76 10.36 -5.74
N ILE A 116 -7.79 9.47 -6.72
CA ILE A 116 -7.01 8.22 -6.73
C ILE A 116 -5.51 8.52 -6.81
N GLY A 117 -5.12 9.44 -7.70
CA GLY A 117 -3.73 9.87 -7.83
C GLY A 117 -3.17 10.48 -6.55
N TRP A 118 -3.98 11.27 -5.84
CA TRP A 118 -3.61 11.82 -4.55
C TRP A 118 -3.51 10.75 -3.46
N ALA A 119 -4.48 9.83 -3.40
CA ALA A 119 -4.46 8.71 -2.46
C ALA A 119 -3.22 7.82 -2.64
N ILE A 120 -2.87 7.45 -3.87
CA ILE A 120 -1.67 6.66 -4.19
C ILE A 120 -0.41 7.37 -3.69
N ARG A 121 -0.28 8.69 -3.93
CA ARG A 121 0.90 9.46 -3.48
C ARG A 121 1.05 9.44 -1.96
N ILE A 122 -0.04 9.62 -1.22
CA ILE A 122 -0.03 9.60 0.25
C ILE A 122 0.26 8.20 0.77
N CYS A 123 -0.41 7.18 0.24
CA CYS A 123 -0.16 5.79 0.63
C CYS A 123 1.30 5.42 0.38
N ASN A 124 1.88 5.80 -0.76
CA ASN A 124 3.30 5.53 -1.06
C ASN A 124 4.24 6.20 -0.05
N TYR A 125 4.00 7.48 0.29
CA TYR A 125 4.82 8.20 1.26
C TYR A 125 4.72 7.59 2.66
N LEU A 126 3.50 7.36 3.14
CA LEU A 126 3.23 6.75 4.44
C LEU A 126 3.82 5.35 4.53
N LEU A 127 3.73 4.57 3.46
CA LEU A 127 4.19 3.20 3.40
C LEU A 127 5.73 3.11 3.47
N ILE A 128 6.46 4.01 2.79
CA ILE A 128 7.93 4.07 2.90
C ILE A 128 8.32 4.39 4.35
N ILE A 129 7.78 5.46 4.92
CA ILE A 129 8.13 5.90 6.29
C ILE A 129 7.78 4.81 7.31
N SER A 130 6.56 4.27 7.22
CA SER A 130 6.09 3.24 8.15
C SER A 130 6.91 1.95 8.03
N SER A 131 7.37 1.59 6.82
CA SER A 131 8.23 0.42 6.61
C SER A 131 9.59 0.57 7.28
N ILE A 132 10.19 1.76 7.19
CA ILE A 132 11.48 2.07 7.83
C ILE A 132 11.34 2.03 9.34
N ILE A 133 10.33 2.70 9.89
CA ILE A 133 10.10 2.71 11.34
C ILE A 133 9.75 1.31 11.85
N TYR A 134 9.00 0.52 11.09
CA TYR A 134 8.72 -0.88 11.41
C TYR A 134 10.00 -1.71 11.48
N SER A 135 10.89 -1.60 10.49
CA SER A 135 12.18 -2.31 10.49
C SER A 135 13.09 -1.87 11.64
N MET A 136 13.14 -0.57 11.93
CA MET A 136 13.87 -0.04 13.09
C MET A 136 13.31 -0.57 14.41
N SER A 137 11.98 -0.66 14.52
CA SER A 137 11.34 -1.28 15.70
C SER A 137 11.75 -2.74 15.86
N MET A 138 11.87 -3.50 14.77
CA MET A 138 12.34 -4.89 14.80
C MET A 138 13.82 -5.00 15.17
N LEU A 139 14.66 -4.04 14.72
CA LEU A 139 16.06 -3.94 15.11
C LEU A 139 16.21 -3.64 16.61
N PHE A 140 15.43 -2.69 17.16
CA PHE A 140 15.42 -2.45 18.60
C PHE A 140 14.97 -3.68 19.39
N GLY A 141 13.95 -4.40 18.91
CA GLY A 141 13.51 -5.64 19.54
C GLY A 141 14.59 -6.73 19.53
N LEU A 142 15.37 -6.80 18.45
CA LEU A 142 16.54 -7.67 18.37
C LEU A 142 17.61 -7.27 19.38
N MET A 143 17.95 -5.98 19.47
CA MET A 143 18.95 -5.46 20.43
C MET A 143 18.54 -5.73 21.88
N ILE A 144 17.30 -5.41 22.25
CA ILE A 144 16.77 -5.69 23.59
C ILE A 144 16.80 -7.19 23.90
N SER A 145 16.53 -8.04 22.90
CA SER A 145 16.60 -9.50 23.08
C SER A 145 18.02 -10.01 23.35
N ILE A 146 19.02 -9.39 22.72
CA ILE A 146 20.44 -9.73 22.92
C ILE A 146 20.89 -9.27 24.31
N VAL A 147 20.60 -8.01 24.68
CA VAL A 147 21.00 -7.43 25.96
C VAL A 147 20.30 -8.11 27.13
N GLY A 148 18.97 -8.27 27.07
CA GLY A 148 18.18 -8.93 28.10
C GLY A 148 18.31 -10.45 28.13
N ARG A 149 19.14 -11.03 27.24
CA ARG A 149 19.35 -12.50 27.08
C ARG A 149 18.03 -13.26 26.97
N LEU A 150 17.07 -12.64 26.31
CA LEU A 150 15.69 -13.11 26.23
C LEU A 150 15.60 -14.26 25.22
N GLY A 151 14.80 -15.27 25.54
CA GLY A 151 14.58 -16.41 24.63
C GLY A 151 13.95 -15.97 23.30
N GLY A 152 14.19 -16.75 22.26
CA GLY A 152 13.55 -16.53 20.95
C GLY A 152 14.33 -15.65 19.97
N ILE A 153 15.62 -15.38 20.24
CA ILE A 153 16.51 -14.59 19.37
C ILE A 153 16.43 -15.03 17.89
N SER A 154 16.45 -16.33 17.63
CA SER A 154 16.33 -16.87 16.25
C SER A 154 15.07 -16.38 15.51
N HIS A 155 13.94 -16.22 16.21
CA HIS A 155 12.70 -15.75 15.59
C HIS A 155 12.72 -14.25 15.30
N ILE A 156 13.24 -13.42 16.23
CA ILE A 156 13.32 -11.97 16.02
C ILE A 156 14.37 -11.62 14.96
N THR A 157 15.51 -12.31 14.92
CA THR A 157 16.51 -12.15 13.86
C THR A 157 15.91 -12.46 12.48
N LYS A 158 15.21 -13.59 12.34
CA LYS A 158 14.52 -13.93 11.08
C LYS A 158 13.47 -12.89 10.71
N ALA A 159 12.70 -12.41 11.69
CA ALA A 159 11.68 -11.41 11.45
C ALA A 159 12.27 -10.07 10.99
N PHE A 160 13.41 -9.66 11.55
CA PHE A 160 14.17 -8.48 11.13
C PHE A 160 14.69 -8.59 9.69
N PHE A 161 15.29 -9.72 9.32
CA PHE A 161 15.73 -9.93 7.93
C PHE A 161 14.56 -9.94 6.93
N ILE A 162 13.42 -10.53 7.31
CA ILE A 162 12.22 -10.48 6.46
C ILE A 162 11.70 -9.04 6.36
N SER A 163 11.75 -8.22 7.42
CA SER A 163 11.36 -6.81 7.34
C SER A 163 12.31 -5.96 6.49
N LEU A 164 13.60 -6.29 6.45
CA LEU A 164 14.54 -5.69 5.50
C LEU A 164 14.21 -6.06 4.06
N LEU A 165 13.96 -7.35 3.79
CA LEU A 165 13.54 -7.81 2.46
C LEU A 165 12.24 -7.14 2.01
N PHE A 166 11.30 -6.93 2.93
CA PHE A 166 10.08 -6.18 2.68
C PHE A 166 10.38 -4.74 2.21
N ILE A 167 11.27 -4.01 2.89
CA ILE A 167 11.70 -2.67 2.45
C ILE A 167 12.33 -2.71 1.05
N VAL A 168 13.20 -3.69 0.80
CA VAL A 168 13.87 -3.87 -0.51
C VAL A 168 12.83 -4.06 -1.61
N ILE A 169 11.76 -4.83 -1.39
CA ILE A 169 10.73 -5.06 -2.42
C ILE A 169 9.79 -3.86 -2.58
N LEU A 170 9.54 -3.11 -1.51
CA LEU A 170 8.76 -1.89 -1.57
C LEU A 170 9.47 -0.77 -2.32
N MET A 171 10.80 -0.72 -2.24
CA MET A 171 11.60 0.35 -2.81
C MET A 171 11.27 0.54 -4.30
N PRO A 172 11.00 1.78 -4.76
CA PRO A 172 10.73 2.06 -6.16
C PRO A 172 12.06 2.05 -6.93
N TRP A 173 12.59 0.86 -7.24
CA TRP A 173 13.88 0.71 -7.93
C TRP A 173 13.93 1.45 -9.25
N GLN A 174 12.78 1.70 -9.86
CA GLN A 174 12.65 2.46 -11.10
C GLN A 174 13.03 3.94 -10.96
N ALA A 175 12.83 4.52 -9.78
CA ALA A 175 13.24 5.89 -9.50
C ALA A 175 14.76 5.98 -9.25
N LEU A 176 15.36 4.91 -8.74
CA LEU A 176 16.78 4.84 -8.42
C LEU A 176 17.62 4.36 -9.61
N PHE A 177 17.09 3.40 -10.37
CA PHE A 177 17.72 2.78 -11.53
C PHE A 177 16.76 2.85 -12.72
N ARG A 178 17.08 3.73 -13.66
CA ARG A 178 16.27 4.05 -14.85
C ARG A 178 15.91 2.83 -15.74
N SER A 179 16.58 1.70 -15.56
CA SER A 179 16.42 0.47 -16.34
C SER A 179 15.62 -0.63 -15.62
N VAL A 180 15.39 -0.52 -14.30
CA VAL A 180 14.82 -1.61 -13.51
C VAL A 180 13.37 -1.32 -13.16
N ALA A 181 12.43 -2.05 -13.77
CA ALA A 181 10.99 -1.94 -13.51
C ALA A 181 10.51 -2.77 -12.30
N ILE A 182 11.31 -2.84 -11.22
CA ILE A 182 11.01 -3.67 -10.04
C ILE A 182 10.60 -2.74 -8.90
N GLY A 183 9.56 -3.11 -8.16
CA GLY A 183 9.10 -2.37 -6.99
C GLY A 183 7.58 -2.46 -6.83
N ALA A 184 7.11 -2.66 -5.60
CA ALA A 184 5.68 -2.70 -5.30
C ALA A 184 5.03 -1.30 -5.30
N ILE A 185 5.81 -0.24 -5.10
CA ILE A 185 5.34 1.15 -5.17
C ILE A 185 5.27 1.58 -6.64
N PHE A 186 4.14 2.16 -7.03
CA PHE A 186 3.92 2.68 -8.39
C PHE A 186 3.42 4.11 -8.38
N LYS A 187 3.73 4.86 -9.45
CA LYS A 187 3.21 6.21 -9.68
C LYS A 187 1.85 6.14 -10.38
N PRO A 188 0.93 7.10 -10.12
CA PRO A 188 -0.38 7.11 -10.76
C PRO A 188 -0.30 7.26 -12.29
N ALA A 189 0.69 8.00 -12.81
CA ALA A 189 0.91 8.15 -14.25
C ALA A 189 1.34 6.84 -14.93
N GLU A 190 2.12 5.99 -14.23
CA GLU A 190 2.56 4.70 -14.78
C GLU A 190 1.41 3.70 -14.85
N LEU A 191 0.52 3.73 -13.85
CA LEU A 191 -0.69 2.92 -13.85
C LEU A 191 -1.60 3.30 -15.02
N LEU A 192 -1.77 4.61 -15.26
CA LEU A 192 -2.57 5.13 -16.37
C LEU A 192 -1.98 4.71 -17.73
N ALA A 193 -0.68 4.96 -17.93
CA ALA A 193 0.00 4.60 -19.18
C ALA A 193 -0.06 3.09 -19.46
N SER A 194 0.08 2.26 -18.42
CA SER A 194 -0.03 0.80 -18.55
C SER A 194 -1.43 0.35 -18.97
N TRP A 195 -2.47 1.04 -18.48
CA TRP A 195 -3.85 0.76 -18.86
C TRP A 195 -4.18 1.23 -20.28
N GLN A 196 -3.64 2.36 -20.73
CA GLN A 196 -3.83 2.84 -22.11
C GLN A 196 -3.21 1.89 -23.15
N ILE A 197 -2.07 1.27 -22.82
CA ILE A 197 -1.37 0.31 -23.71
C ILE A 197 -1.98 -1.09 -23.62
N TYR A 198 -2.73 -1.40 -22.56
CA TYR A 198 -3.31 -2.73 -22.33
C TYR A 198 -4.13 -3.33 -23.49
N PRO A 199 -5.06 -2.60 -24.15
CA PRO A 199 -5.87 -3.18 -25.23
C PRO A 199 -5.02 -3.74 -26.36
N ASP A 200 -3.96 -3.02 -26.75
CA ASP A 200 -3.08 -3.37 -27.86
C ASP A 200 -1.84 -4.19 -27.45
N ALA A 201 -1.73 -4.53 -26.16
CA ALA A 201 -0.56 -5.20 -25.62
C ALA A 201 -0.52 -6.71 -25.89
N ASN A 202 0.67 -7.21 -26.26
CA ASN A 202 0.98 -8.64 -26.31
C ASN A 202 0.73 -9.33 -24.96
N VAL A 203 0.46 -10.64 -25.00
CA VAL A 203 0.22 -11.47 -23.80
C VAL A 203 1.36 -11.35 -22.78
N PHE A 204 2.61 -11.32 -23.25
CA PHE A 204 3.78 -11.12 -22.38
C PHE A 204 3.72 -9.79 -21.63
N SER A 205 3.41 -8.68 -22.31
CA SER A 205 3.29 -7.36 -21.69
C SER A 205 2.15 -7.32 -20.67
N LYS A 206 1.01 -7.96 -20.96
CA LYS A 206 -0.09 -8.12 -20.01
C LYS A 206 0.37 -8.87 -18.76
N THR A 207 1.11 -9.97 -18.92
CA THR A 207 1.68 -10.73 -17.79
C THR A 207 2.62 -9.86 -16.94
N PHE A 208 3.50 -9.06 -17.55
CA PHE A 208 4.39 -8.16 -16.80
C PHE A 208 3.64 -7.07 -16.03
N ILE A 209 2.56 -6.52 -16.58
CA ILE A 209 1.69 -5.56 -15.90
C ILE A 209 1.10 -6.20 -14.64
N TYR A 210 0.44 -7.37 -14.75
CA TYR A 210 -0.14 -8.04 -13.59
C TYR A 210 0.92 -8.51 -12.57
N LEU A 211 2.06 -9.02 -13.04
CA LEU A 211 3.16 -9.42 -12.17
C LEU A 211 3.64 -8.25 -11.32
N ARG A 212 3.74 -7.06 -11.91
CA ARG A 212 4.23 -5.87 -11.22
C ARG A 212 3.19 -5.24 -10.30
N PHE A 213 1.96 -5.02 -10.78
CA PHE A 213 0.95 -4.29 -10.03
C PHE A 213 0.13 -5.16 -9.06
N VAL A 214 0.13 -6.48 -9.23
CA VAL A 214 -0.59 -7.41 -8.35
C VAL A 214 0.37 -8.33 -7.62
N ALA A 215 1.27 -9.03 -8.33
CA ALA A 215 2.08 -10.05 -7.67
C ALA A 215 3.11 -9.45 -6.70
N LEU A 216 3.76 -8.32 -7.05
CA LEU A 216 4.72 -7.68 -6.13
C LEU A 216 4.07 -7.12 -4.86
N PRO A 217 2.96 -6.35 -4.90
CA PRO A 217 2.27 -5.93 -3.67
C PRO A 217 1.74 -7.09 -2.84
N VAL A 218 1.18 -8.14 -3.48
CA VAL A 218 0.74 -9.36 -2.76
C VAL A 218 1.91 -10.05 -2.09
N PHE A 219 3.06 -10.16 -2.78
CA PHE A 219 4.28 -10.71 -2.19
C PHE A 219 4.79 -9.86 -1.03
N ALA A 220 4.72 -8.54 -1.13
CA ALA A 220 5.07 -7.63 -0.05
C ALA A 220 4.15 -7.82 1.18
N ILE A 221 2.83 -7.97 0.97
CA ILE A 221 1.88 -8.30 2.04
C ILE A 221 2.26 -9.63 2.72
N LEU A 222 2.59 -10.65 1.93
CA LEU A 222 2.99 -11.96 2.44
C LEU A 222 4.27 -11.89 3.28
N LEU A 223 5.28 -11.14 2.84
CA LEU A 223 6.49 -10.88 3.63
C LEU A 223 6.18 -10.12 4.92
N LEU A 224 5.33 -9.09 4.85
CA LEU A 224 4.94 -8.32 6.03
C LEU A 224 4.22 -9.20 7.06
N LEU A 225 3.31 -10.07 6.61
CA LEU A 225 2.64 -11.07 7.45
C LEU A 225 3.63 -12.07 8.04
N TRP A 226 4.55 -12.60 7.24
CA TRP A 226 5.58 -13.52 7.74
C TRP A 226 6.50 -12.88 8.77
N ALA A 227 6.95 -11.64 8.55
CA ALA A 227 7.73 -10.88 9.53
C ALA A 227 6.94 -10.75 10.84
N GLN A 228 5.66 -10.38 10.76
CA GLN A 228 4.81 -10.20 11.92
C GLN A 228 4.54 -11.52 12.65
N LEU A 229 4.27 -12.62 11.96
CA LEU A 229 4.09 -13.94 12.56
C LEU A 229 5.34 -14.39 13.32
N LYS A 230 6.53 -14.17 12.77
CA LYS A 230 7.80 -14.48 13.45
C LYS A 230 8.02 -13.56 14.65
N SER A 231 7.69 -12.28 14.54
CA SER A 231 7.71 -11.32 15.66
C SER A 231 6.77 -11.74 16.80
N MET A 232 5.57 -12.22 16.47
CA MET A 232 4.61 -12.72 17.46
C MET A 232 5.12 -13.98 18.16
N ARG A 233 5.75 -14.91 17.42
CA ARG A 233 6.38 -16.11 18.00
C ARG A 233 7.52 -15.76 18.94
N TRP A 234 8.34 -14.76 18.58
CA TRP A 234 9.36 -14.21 19.48
C TRP A 234 8.71 -13.72 20.78
N ALA A 235 7.72 -12.82 20.69
CA ALA A 235 7.06 -12.27 21.88
C ALA A 235 6.44 -13.36 22.77
N LYS A 236 5.82 -14.38 22.17
CA LYS A 236 5.28 -15.54 22.91
C LYS A 236 6.38 -16.31 23.64
N ASN A 237 7.51 -16.57 22.98
CA ASN A 237 8.62 -17.32 23.58
C ASN A 237 9.32 -16.53 24.69
N THR A 238 9.42 -15.21 24.55
CA THR A 238 9.90 -14.32 25.61
C THR A 238 8.99 -14.40 26.83
N LEU A 239 7.68 -14.29 26.63
CA LEU A 239 6.68 -14.33 27.71
C LEU A 239 6.62 -15.69 28.42
N LYS A 240 6.76 -16.79 27.67
CA LYS A 240 6.83 -18.16 28.20
C LYS A 240 8.04 -18.36 29.11
N ARG A 241 9.21 -17.84 28.72
CA ARG A 241 10.42 -17.92 29.57
C ARG A 241 10.30 -17.16 30.87
N LEU A 242 9.39 -16.19 30.94
CA LEU A 242 9.19 -15.35 32.11
C LEU A 242 8.06 -15.86 33.02
N GLY A 243 7.42 -16.99 32.67
CA GLY A 243 6.32 -17.57 33.46
C GLY A 243 5.01 -16.77 33.43
N ILE A 244 4.95 -15.67 32.66
CA ILE A 244 3.78 -14.77 32.60
C ILE A 244 2.66 -15.36 31.73
N VAL A 245 3.00 -16.23 30.77
CA VAL A 245 2.01 -16.94 29.94
C VAL A 245 2.39 -18.41 29.81
N GLY A 246 1.52 -19.30 30.29
CA GLY A 246 1.53 -20.74 30.00
C GLY A 246 1.09 -21.03 28.56
#